data_AF-A0A357L3F8-F1
#
_entry.id   AF-A0A357L3F8-F1
#
_cell.length_a   1.000
_cell.length_b   1.000
_cell.length_c   1.000
_cell.angle_alpha   90.00
_cell.angle_beta   90.00
_cell.angle_gamma   90.00
#
_symmetry.space_group_name_H-M   'P 1'
#
loop_
_entity.id
_entity.type
_entity.pdbx_description
1 polymer ?
#
loop_
_entity_poly.entity_id
_entity_poly.type
_entity_poly.pdbx_seq_one_letter_code
_entity_poly.pdbx_strand_id
1 'polypeptide(L)'
;GHQLVAHLSPEDCAAAKTNKVDQHDVPARHFGVVLSPADWRALADKLQKAGADFIIEPDIRFKGEPGEQGTFFIRDPAGNALEFKCFEDMGRLFAT
;
A
#
# COMPACT_ATOMS: atom_id res chain seq x y z
N GLY A 1 6.09 -0.12 -19.14
CA GLY A 1 5.03 0.47 -18.30
C GLY A 1 4.40 -0.61 -17.45
N HIS A 2 3.71 -0.23 -16.37
CA HIS A 2 2.95 -1.15 -15.53
C HIS A 2 1.46 -1.05 -15.90
N GLN A 3 0.75 -2.18 -15.92
CA GLN A 3 -0.67 -2.22 -16.25
C GLN A 3 -1.41 -3.11 -15.25
N LEU A 4 -2.54 -2.61 -14.76
CA LEU A 4 -3.52 -3.35 -13.99
C LEU A 4 -4.84 -3.35 -14.77
N VAL A 5 -5.47 -4.52 -14.89
CA VAL A 5 -6.77 -4.67 -15.55
C VAL A 5 -7.79 -5.07 -14.49
N ALA A 6 -8.91 -4.35 -14.45
CA ALA A 6 -10.05 -4.66 -13.60
C ALA A 6 -11.31 -4.77 -14.46
N HIS A 7 -12.18 -5.73 -14.14
CA HIS A 7 -13.49 -5.89 -14.76
C HIS A 7 -14.57 -5.58 -13.72
N LEU A 8 -15.73 -5.08 -14.17
CA LEU A 8 -16.90 -4.94 -13.32
C LEU A 8 -17.47 -6.33 -13.02
N SER A 9 -17.33 -6.79 -11.78
CA SER A 9 -17.92 -8.04 -11.30
C SER A 9 -18.52 -7.86 -9.89
N PRO A 10 -19.74 -7.31 -9.78
CA PRO A 10 -20.36 -7.04 -8.47
C PRO A 10 -20.54 -8.29 -7.61
N GLU A 11 -20.71 -9.46 -8.24
CA GLU A 11 -20.86 -10.74 -7.55
C GLU A 11 -19.56 -11.22 -6.89
N ASP A 12 -18.40 -10.76 -7.40
CA ASP A 12 -17.07 -11.07 -6.86
C ASP A 12 -16.57 -10.04 -5.84
N CYS A 13 -17.33 -8.96 -5.60
CA CYS A 13 -16.98 -7.86 -4.68
C CYS A 13 -17.16 -8.24 -3.19
N ALA A 14 -16.77 -9.45 -2.79
CA ALA A 14 -16.71 -9.83 -1.39
C ALA A 14 -15.44 -9.28 -0.72
N ALA A 15 -15.52 -8.95 0.58
CA ALA A 15 -14.34 -8.59 1.35
C ALA A 15 -13.28 -9.70 1.30
N ALA A 16 -12.01 -9.32 1.12
CA ALA A 16 -10.93 -10.29 1.16
C ALA A 16 -10.73 -10.78 2.61
N LYS A 17 -10.40 -12.07 2.77
CA LYS A 17 -9.88 -12.57 4.04
C LYS A 17 -8.64 -11.78 4.41
N THR A 18 -8.43 -11.53 5.69
CA THR A 18 -7.23 -10.86 6.18
C THR A 18 -6.18 -11.88 6.61
N ASN A 19 -4.92 -11.49 6.51
CA ASN A 19 -3.80 -12.19 7.12
C ASN A 19 -3.12 -11.23 8.09
N LYS A 20 -2.66 -11.76 9.23
CA LYS A 20 -1.93 -10.96 10.19
C LYS A 20 -0.51 -10.71 9.69
N VAL A 21 -0.17 -9.45 9.45
CA VAL A 21 1.19 -9.00 9.12
C VAL A 21 1.58 -7.95 10.15
N ASP A 22 2.63 -8.25 10.93
CA ASP A 22 2.97 -7.52 12.15
C ASP A 22 1.76 -7.39 13.11
N GLN A 23 1.27 -6.16 13.33
CA GLN A 23 0.12 -5.84 14.17
C GLN A 23 -1.16 -5.54 13.38
N HIS A 24 -1.14 -5.72 12.05
CA HIS A 24 -2.25 -5.34 11.17
C HIS A 24 -2.90 -6.54 10.49
N ASP A 25 -4.23 -6.46 10.31
CA ASP A 25 -5.02 -7.40 9.51
C ASP A 25 -5.02 -6.95 8.04
N VAL A 26 -4.07 -7.46 7.26
CA VAL A 26 -3.88 -7.07 5.86
C VAL A 26 -4.80 -7.89 4.96
N PRO A 27 -5.64 -7.26 4.11
CA PRO A 27 -6.46 -7.97 3.14
C PRO A 27 -5.60 -8.80 2.18
N ALA A 28 -5.89 -10.10 2.05
CA ALA A 28 -5.11 -11.02 1.22
C ALA A 28 -5.11 -10.63 -0.26
N ARG A 29 -6.19 -9.99 -0.73
CA ARG A 29 -6.25 -9.37 -2.06
C ARG A 29 -6.03 -7.88 -1.90
N HIS A 30 -4.91 -7.41 -2.43
CA HIS A 30 -4.58 -5.99 -2.57
C HIS A 30 -3.68 -5.83 -3.80
N PHE A 31 -3.63 -4.61 -4.31
CA PHE A 31 -2.70 -4.23 -5.37
C PHE A 31 -2.25 -2.80 -5.12
N GLY A 32 -1.21 -2.37 -5.83
CA GLY A 32 -0.53 -1.17 -5.45
C GLY A 32 0.50 -0.69 -6.44
N VAL A 33 1.22 0.35 -6.02
CA VAL A 33 2.35 0.89 -6.75
C VAL A 33 3.51 1.14 -5.80
N VAL A 34 4.72 0.83 -6.27
CA VAL A 34 5.95 1.26 -5.65
C VAL A 34 6.33 2.62 -6.24
N LEU A 35 6.42 3.62 -5.38
CA LEU A 35 6.70 5.01 -5.72
C LEU A 35 8.13 5.39 -5.31
N SER A 36 8.61 6.51 -5.85
CA SER A 36 9.77 7.17 -5.27
C SER A 36 9.45 7.60 -3.82
N PRO A 37 10.43 7.67 -2.90
CA PRO A 37 10.20 8.15 -1.54
C PRO A 37 9.54 9.54 -1.48
N ALA A 38 9.88 10.42 -2.42
CA ALA A 38 9.28 11.76 -2.51
C ALA A 38 7.80 11.71 -2.89
N ASP A 39 7.44 10.95 -3.93
CA ASP A 39 6.05 10.81 -4.38
C ASP A 39 5.19 10.08 -3.34
N TRP A 40 5.76 9.09 -2.67
CA TRP A 40 5.10 8.36 -1.59
C TRP A 40 4.74 9.29 -0.42
N ARG A 41 5.68 10.14 0.03
CA ARG A 41 5.43 11.12 1.10
C ARG A 41 4.39 12.15 0.67
N ALA A 42 4.48 12.65 -0.56
CA ALA A 42 3.51 13.61 -1.08
C ALA A 42 2.09 13.02 -1.16
N LEU A 43 1.97 11.73 -1.54
CA LEU A 43 0.69 11.04 -1.59
C LEU A 43 0.12 10.77 -0.18
N ALA A 44 0.96 10.29 0.75
CA ALA A 44 0.59 10.08 2.14
C ALA A 44 0.02 11.36 2.77
N ASP A 45 0.77 12.48 2.66
CA ASP A 45 0.35 13.79 3.15
C ASP A 45 -0.99 14.24 2.57
N LYS A 46 -1.18 14.06 1.25
CA LYS A 46 -2.41 14.45 0.56
C LYS A 46 -3.60 13.65 1.08
N LEU A 47 -3.44 12.34 1.26
CA LEU A 47 -4.50 11.44 1.72
C LEU A 47 -4.85 11.70 3.20
N GLN A 48 -3.85 11.93 4.05
CA GLN A 48 -4.08 12.30 5.46
C GLN A 48 -4.82 13.64 5.57
N LYS A 49 -4.41 14.66 4.80
CA LYS A 49 -5.12 15.97 4.76
C LYS A 49 -6.55 15.86 4.25
N ALA A 50 -6.83 14.88 3.39
CA ALA A 50 -8.17 14.61 2.87
C ALA A 50 -9.03 13.75 3.82
N GLY A 51 -8.47 13.25 4.93
CA GLY A 51 -9.19 12.35 5.84
C GLY A 51 -9.50 10.98 5.23
N ALA A 52 -8.60 10.45 4.40
CA ALA A 52 -8.75 9.13 3.81
C ALA A 52 -8.83 8.03 4.88
N ASP A 53 -9.57 6.95 4.59
CA ASP A 53 -9.68 5.77 5.46
C ASP A 53 -8.47 4.84 5.24
N PHE A 54 -7.56 4.84 6.21
CA PHE A 54 -6.36 4.03 6.21
C PHE A 54 -6.62 2.68 6.89
N ILE A 55 -6.27 1.59 6.19
CA ILE A 55 -6.19 0.25 6.78
C ILE A 55 -4.91 0.14 7.59
N ILE A 56 -3.82 0.72 7.07
CA ILE A 56 -2.53 0.90 7.74
C ILE A 56 -2.09 2.32 7.42
N GLU A 57 -1.83 3.13 8.45
CA GLU A 57 -1.32 4.49 8.28
C GLU A 57 0.10 4.53 7.68
N PRO A 58 0.52 5.66 7.09
CA PRO A 58 1.90 5.86 6.60
C PRO A 58 2.94 5.57 7.68
N ASP A 59 3.72 4.50 7.46
CA ASP A 59 4.81 4.10 8.34
C ASP A 59 6.11 3.85 7.56
N ILE A 60 7.23 4.27 8.15
CA ILE A 60 8.59 4.00 7.63
C ILE A 60 9.27 3.00 8.55
N ARG A 61 9.61 1.84 8.01
CA ARG A 61 10.36 0.79 8.71
C ARG A 61 11.84 0.92 8.41
N PHE A 62 12.68 0.56 9.38
CA PHE A 62 14.15 0.53 9.25
C PHE A 62 14.76 1.87 8.82
N LYS A 63 14.24 2.98 9.37
CA LYS A 63 14.69 4.33 9.01
C LYS A 63 16.19 4.51 9.27
N GLY A 64 16.93 4.89 8.23
CA GLY A 64 18.39 5.05 8.23
C GLY A 64 19.17 3.74 8.12
N GLU A 65 18.49 2.59 8.04
CA GLU A 65 19.10 1.27 7.94
C GLU A 65 18.96 0.69 6.53
N PRO A 66 19.84 -0.26 6.14
CA PRO A 66 19.66 -1.02 4.90
C PRO A 66 18.29 -1.72 4.89
N GLY A 67 17.44 -1.36 3.92
CA GLY A 67 16.07 -1.85 3.85
C GLY A 67 15.00 -0.85 4.32
N GLU A 68 15.36 0.43 4.54
CA GLU A 68 14.39 1.50 4.75
C GLU A 68 13.30 1.46 3.67
N GLN A 69 12.07 1.29 4.13
CA GLN A 69 10.90 1.21 3.27
C GLN A 69 9.69 1.84 3.95
N GLY A 70 8.85 2.47 3.13
CA GLY A 70 7.56 2.99 3.54
C GLY A 70 6.44 2.08 3.05
N THR A 71 5.39 1.93 3.86
CA THR A 71 4.15 1.29 3.43
C THR A 71 2.93 1.97 4.05
N PHE A 72 1.84 2.02 3.31
CA PHE A 72 0.50 2.26 3.85
C PHE A 72 -0.55 1.59 2.98
N PHE A 73 -1.73 1.45 3.55
CA PHE A 73 -2.88 0.88 2.89
C PHE A 73 -4.09 1.80 3.03
N ILE A 74 -4.82 2.01 1.95
CA ILE A 74 -6.12 2.67 1.96
C ILE A 74 -7.18 1.76 1.36
N ARG A 75 -8.45 2.05 1.65
CA ARG A 75 -9.58 1.45 0.95
C ARG A 75 -10.12 2.41 -0.11
N ASP A 76 -10.27 1.93 -1.34
CA ASP A 76 -10.95 2.72 -2.38
C ASP A 76 -12.49 2.62 -2.24
N PRO A 77 -13.26 3.44 -2.99
CA PRO A 77 -14.73 3.39 -2.93
C PRO A 77 -15.35 2.07 -3.39
N ALA A 78 -14.61 1.23 -4.13
CA ALA A 78 -15.04 -0.09 -4.56
C ALA A 78 -14.69 -1.19 -3.53
N GLY A 79 -14.07 -0.83 -2.41
CA GLY A 79 -13.69 -1.74 -1.34
C GLY A 79 -12.34 -2.42 -1.53
N ASN A 80 -11.59 -2.08 -2.58
CA ASN A 80 -10.25 -2.62 -2.81
C ASN A 80 -9.29 -2.09 -1.75
N ALA A 81 -8.41 -2.96 -1.28
CA ALA A 81 -7.25 -2.56 -0.49
C ALA A 81 -6.13 -2.17 -1.45
N LEU A 82 -5.70 -0.91 -1.37
CA LEU A 82 -4.61 -0.37 -2.17
C LEU A 82 -3.36 -0.24 -1.31
N GLU A 83 -2.25 -0.83 -1.73
CA GLU A 83 -0.96 -0.71 -1.07
C GLU A 83 -0.07 0.31 -1.78
N PHE A 84 0.59 1.18 -1.02
CA PHE A 84 1.58 2.10 -1.56
C PHE A 84 2.89 1.91 -0.82
N LYS A 85 3.94 1.58 -1.57
CA LYS A 85 5.27 1.34 -1.02
C LYS A 85 6.30 2.31 -1.56
N CYS A 86 7.35 2.54 -0.80
CA CYS A 86 8.59 3.12 -1.31
C CYS A 86 9.79 2.42 -0.66
N PHE A 87 10.93 2.45 -1.34
CA PHE A 87 12.21 1.96 -0.81
C PHE A 87 13.24 3.06 -1.00
N GLU A 88 14.07 3.30 0.01
CA GLU A 88 15.20 4.24 -0.14
C GLU A 88 16.21 3.71 -1.17
N ASP A 89 16.41 2.39 -1.18
CA ASP A 89 17.19 1.66 -2.19
C ASP A 89 16.28 0.68 -2.94
N MET A 90 15.97 1.00 -4.21
CA MET A 90 15.14 0.15 -5.07
C MET A 90 15.75 -1.24 -5.33
N GLY A 91 17.07 -1.41 -5.16
CA GLY A 91 17.71 -2.72 -5.22
C GLY A 91 17.23 -3.69 -4.13
N ARG A 92 16.57 -3.18 -3.09
CA ARG A 92 16.03 -3.96 -1.97
C ARG A 92 14.62 -4.48 -2.21
N LEU A 93 13.91 -4.01 -3.25
CA LEU A 93 12.52 -4.39 -3.51
C LEU A 93 12.31 -5.91 -3.68
N PHE A 94 13.29 -6.61 -4.27
CA PHE A 94 13.24 -8.06 -4.53
C PHE A 94 14.45 -8.81 -3.97
N ALA A 95 15.22 -8.19 -3.08
CA ALA A 95 16.37 -8.83 -2.46
C ALA A 95 15.88 -9.92 -1.47
N THR A 96 16.35 -11.15 -1.65
CA THR A 96 16.10 -12.32 -0.77
C THR A 96 17.12 -12.42 0.35
#